data_AF-U2YYF5-F1
#
_entry.id   AF-U2YYF5-F1
#
_cell.length_a   1.000
_cell.length_b   1.000
_cell.length_c   1.000
_cell.angle_alpha   90.00
_cell.angle_beta   90.00
_cell.angle_gamma   90.00
#
_symmetry.space_group_name_H-M   'P 1'
#
loop_
_entity.id
_entity.type
_entity.pdbx_description
1 polymer ?
#
loop_
_entity_poly.entity_id
_entity_poly.type
_entity_poly.pdbx_seq_one_letter_code
_entity_poly.pdbx_strand_id
1 'polypeptide(L)'
;MYMGVGSYDAVYVYKQAAESAGTVRTGDIDNISDALEKTDYMGASGRIQFTSGDTDYAHDVKYGKDKQPMIARQWQKAENGNGLAGSGGKKVAVWPKEYATGKHQAPPWV
;
A
#
# COMPACT_ATOMS: atom_id res chain seq x y z
N MET A 1 -3.32 -2.83 12.51
CA MET A 1 -3.00 -2.63 11.08
C MET A 1 -2.93 -4.01 10.44
N TYR A 2 -3.66 -4.28 9.37
CA TYR A 2 -3.50 -5.57 8.66
C TYR A 2 -2.29 -5.44 7.74
N MET A 3 -1.14 -5.94 8.19
CA MET A 3 0.14 -5.87 7.46
C MET A 3 0.29 -6.98 6.41
N GLY A 4 -0.68 -7.89 6.29
CA GLY A 4 -0.56 -9.09 5.46
C GLY A 4 -0.35 -8.78 3.98
N VAL A 5 -1.06 -7.79 3.43
CA VAL A 5 -0.95 -7.42 2.01
C VAL A 5 0.44 -6.87 1.68
N GLY A 6 0.97 -5.99 2.53
CA GLY A 6 2.30 -5.40 2.31
C GLY A 6 3.42 -6.45 2.39
N SER A 7 3.38 -7.34 3.39
CA SER A 7 4.37 -8.42 3.49
C SER A 7 4.25 -9.44 2.35
N TYR A 8 3.03 -9.73 1.88
CA TYR A 8 2.81 -10.61 0.74
C TYR A 8 3.44 -10.04 -0.52
N ASP A 9 3.11 -8.79 -0.86
CA ASP A 9 3.65 -8.13 -2.06
C ASP A 9 5.17 -7.97 -1.99
N ALA A 10 5.72 -7.63 -0.82
CA ALA A 10 7.16 -7.44 -0.63
C ALA A 10 7.99 -8.68 -0.99
N VAL A 11 7.50 -9.89 -0.67
CA VAL A 11 8.20 -11.14 -1.03
C VAL A 11 8.28 -11.30 -2.54
N TYR A 12 7.20 -10.98 -3.27
CA TYR A 12 7.19 -11.10 -4.73
C TYR A 12 7.98 -9.99 -5.42
N VAL A 13 7.95 -8.76 -4.87
CA VAL A 13 8.83 -7.67 -5.33
C VAL A 13 10.29 -8.07 -5.19
N TYR A 14 10.69 -8.58 -4.02
CA TYR A 14 12.05 -9.08 -3.81
C TYR A 14 12.41 -10.22 -4.76
N LYS A 15 11.49 -11.17 -4.97
CA LYS A 15 11.68 -12.26 -5.94
C LYS A 15 11.97 -11.70 -7.33
N GLN A 16 11.16 -10.76 -7.83
CA GLN A 16 11.34 -10.17 -9.16
C GLN A 16 12.71 -9.48 -9.27
N ALA A 17 13.10 -8.71 -8.26
CA ALA A 17 14.40 -8.04 -8.24
C ALA A 17 15.57 -9.04 -8.22
N ALA A 18 15.51 -10.08 -7.39
CA ALA A 18 16.52 -11.13 -7.32
C ALA A 18 16.64 -11.91 -8.65
N GLU A 19 15.51 -12.23 -9.30
CA GLU A 19 15.50 -12.86 -10.63
C GLU A 19 16.12 -11.94 -11.68
N SER A 20 15.81 -10.64 -11.64
CA SER A 20 16.41 -9.65 -12.54
C SER A 20 17.91 -9.42 -12.29
N ALA A 21 18.36 -9.51 -11.04
CA ALA A 21 19.76 -9.37 -10.65
C ALA A 21 20.56 -10.66 -10.86
N GLY A 22 19.89 -11.81 -11.04
CA GLY A 22 20.52 -13.12 -11.17
C GLY A 22 21.18 -13.63 -9.89
N THR A 23 20.84 -13.08 -8.72
CA THR A 23 21.49 -13.42 -7.45
C THR A 23 20.56 -13.16 -6.25
N VAL A 24 20.84 -13.88 -5.17
CA VAL A 24 20.26 -13.69 -3.83
C VAL A 24 21.35 -13.57 -2.77
N ARG A 25 22.62 -13.45 -3.18
CA ARG A 25 23.77 -13.46 -2.28
C ARG A 25 23.96 -12.08 -1.66
N THR A 26 24.25 -12.04 -0.37
CA THR A 26 24.52 -10.78 0.35
C THR A 26 25.73 -10.03 -0.20
N GLY A 27 26.71 -10.73 -0.78
CA GLY A 27 27.87 -10.09 -1.43
C GLY A 27 27.55 -9.32 -2.71
N ASP A 28 26.37 -9.55 -3.29
CA ASP A 28 25.89 -8.90 -4.53
C ASP A 28 24.68 -7.98 -4.24
N ILE A 29 24.56 -7.46 -3.01
CA ILE A 29 23.40 -6.69 -2.56
C ILE A 29 23.13 -5.46 -3.44
N ASP A 30 24.18 -4.82 -3.96
CA ASP A 30 24.06 -3.64 -4.82
C ASP A 30 23.30 -3.98 -6.11
N ASN A 31 23.55 -5.16 -6.70
CA ASN A 31 22.83 -5.62 -7.90
C ASN A 31 21.33 -5.81 -7.62
N ILE A 32 20.99 -6.31 -6.43
CA ILE A 32 19.60 -6.50 -6.00
C ILE A 32 18.96 -5.12 -5.71
N SER A 33 19.69 -4.21 -5.08
CA SER A 33 19.23 -2.83 -4.82
C SER A 33 18.93 -2.10 -6.13
N ASP A 34 19.84 -2.15 -7.10
CA ASP A 34 19.67 -1.57 -8.43
C ASP A 34 18.46 -2.15 -9.19
N ALA A 35 18.16 -3.44 -8.98
CA ALA A 35 16.99 -4.09 -9.54
C ALA A 35 15.71 -3.66 -8.81
N LEU A 36 15.74 -3.53 -7.48
CA LEU A 36 14.63 -3.04 -6.66
C LEU A 36 14.24 -1.61 -7.04
N GLU A 37 15.19 -0.71 -7.28
CA GLU A 37 14.91 0.66 -7.73
C GLU A 37 14.13 0.72 -9.05
N LYS A 38 14.30 -0.31 -9.90
CA LYS A 38 13.62 -0.45 -11.20
C LYS A 38 12.30 -1.22 -11.12
N THR A 39 11.83 -1.54 -9.91
CA THR A 39 10.58 -2.28 -9.70
C THR A 39 9.39 -1.60 -10.40
N ASP A 40 8.67 -2.38 -11.19
CA ASP A 40 7.33 -2.09 -11.67
C ASP A 40 6.50 -3.38 -11.56
N TYR A 41 5.85 -3.56 -10.40
CA TYR A 41 5.19 -4.80 -10.04
C TYR A 41 3.71 -4.58 -9.72
N MET A 42 2.82 -5.33 -10.36
CA MET A 42 1.39 -5.32 -10.02
C MET A 42 1.11 -6.36 -8.93
N GLY A 43 1.00 -5.89 -7.68
CA GLY A 43 0.69 -6.71 -6.51
C GLY A 43 -0.77 -6.63 -6.09
N ALA A 44 -1.08 -7.26 -4.95
CA ALA A 44 -2.40 -7.21 -4.34
C ALA A 44 -2.77 -5.80 -3.84
N SER A 45 -1.78 -4.98 -3.49
CA SER A 45 -1.95 -3.58 -3.09
C SER A 45 -1.99 -2.59 -4.26
N GLY A 46 -1.88 -3.05 -5.51
CA GLY A 46 -1.81 -2.20 -6.70
C GLY A 46 -0.41 -2.20 -7.34
N ARG A 47 -0.12 -1.20 -8.18
CA ARG A 47 1.18 -1.12 -8.87
C ARG A 47 2.24 -0.49 -7.95
N ILE A 48 3.25 -1.27 -7.62
CA ILE A 48 4.36 -0.91 -6.74
C ILE A 48 5.53 -0.43 -7.60
N GLN A 49 5.99 0.78 -7.32
CA GLN A 49 7.14 1.43 -7.92
C GLN A 49 7.79 2.30 -6.84
N PHE A 50 9.12 2.43 -6.85
CA PHE A 50 9.83 3.24 -5.86
C PHE A 50 10.29 4.59 -6.44
N THR A 51 10.35 5.61 -5.59
CA THR A 51 11.11 6.84 -5.85
C THR A 51 12.60 6.52 -5.88
N SER A 52 13.33 7.24 -6.75
CA SER A 52 14.75 7.00 -7.03
C SER A 52 15.56 8.26 -6.72
N GLY A 53 16.84 8.09 -6.42
CA GLY A 53 17.79 9.18 -6.20
C GLY A 53 17.60 9.92 -4.87
N ASP A 54 18.38 10.98 -4.68
CA ASP A 54 18.43 11.76 -3.44
C ASP A 54 17.27 12.77 -3.35
N THR A 55 16.10 12.28 -2.98
CA THR A 55 14.93 13.09 -2.63
C THR A 55 14.59 12.89 -1.16
N ASP A 56 13.81 13.81 -0.57
CA ASP A 56 13.33 13.68 0.83
C ASP A 56 12.58 12.36 1.10
N TYR A 57 12.12 11.69 0.04
CA TYR A 57 11.37 10.44 0.08
C TYR A 57 12.03 9.35 -0.78
N ALA A 58 13.36 9.29 -0.86
CA ALA A 58 14.07 8.25 -1.59
C ALA A 58 13.63 6.83 -1.19
N HIS A 59 13.49 5.93 -2.17
CA HIS A 59 13.05 4.54 -2.00
C HIS A 59 11.65 4.33 -1.41
N ASP A 60 10.84 5.39 -1.28
CA ASP A 60 9.44 5.27 -0.88
C ASP A 60 8.56 4.80 -2.05
N VAL A 61 7.43 4.18 -1.73
CA VAL A 61 6.48 3.75 -2.74
C VAL A 61 5.78 4.95 -3.37
N LYS A 62 5.66 4.93 -4.69
CA LYS A 62 4.92 5.95 -5.43
C LYS A 62 3.42 5.70 -5.29
N TYR A 63 2.70 6.63 -4.66
CA TYR A 63 1.24 6.59 -4.57
C TYR A 63 0.55 7.25 -5.76
N GLY A 64 -0.65 6.80 -6.13
CA GLY A 64 -1.43 7.43 -7.20
C GLY A 64 -2.51 6.53 -7.81
N LYS A 65 -3.29 7.11 -8.73
CA LYS A 65 -4.41 6.43 -9.42
C LYS A 65 -3.96 5.19 -10.20
N ASP A 66 -2.82 5.27 -10.87
CA ASP A 66 -2.24 4.15 -11.65
C ASP A 66 -1.05 3.48 -10.93
N LYS A 67 -0.92 3.72 -9.62
CA LYS A 67 0.15 3.22 -8.75
C LYS A 67 -0.45 2.55 -7.53
N GLN A 68 0.26 2.57 -6.39
CA GLN A 68 -0.33 2.12 -5.13
C GLN A 68 -1.37 3.15 -4.67
N PRO A 69 -2.64 2.77 -4.48
CA PRO A 69 -3.68 3.69 -4.06
C PRO A 69 -3.56 3.97 -2.56
N MET A 70 -3.68 5.25 -2.17
CA MET A 70 -3.81 5.64 -0.78
C MET A 70 -5.29 5.67 -0.39
N ILE A 71 -5.75 4.67 0.35
CA ILE A 71 -7.16 4.60 0.78
C ILE A 71 -7.33 5.32 2.12
N ALA A 72 -8.00 6.47 2.12
CA ALA A 72 -8.43 7.13 3.33
C ALA A 72 -9.69 6.44 3.88
N ARG A 73 -9.62 6.02 5.15
CA ARG A 73 -10.71 5.33 5.83
C ARG A 73 -11.16 6.11 7.05
N GLN A 74 -12.47 6.13 7.27
CA GLN A 74 -13.09 6.74 8.44
C GLN A 74 -13.91 5.70 9.20
N TRP A 75 -13.85 5.74 10.53
CA TRP A 75 -14.79 5.00 11.37
C TRP A 75 -16.11 5.77 11.44
N GLN A 76 -17.21 5.08 11.13
CA GLN A 76 -18.56 5.63 11.16
C GLN A 76 -19.50 4.68 11.89
N LYS A 77 -20.64 5.17 12.36
CA LYS A 77 -21.67 4.33 12.98
C LYS A 77 -22.21 3.30 11.97
N ALA A 78 -22.38 2.06 12.41
CA ALA A 78 -23.01 1.03 11.60
C ALA A 78 -24.54 1.17 11.64
N GLU A 79 -25.17 1.07 10.48
CA GLU A 79 -26.63 1.22 10.34
C GLU A 79 -27.40 0.11 11.08
N ASN A 80 -26.84 -1.11 11.10
CA ASN A 80 -27.45 -2.25 11.77
C ASN A 80 -27.18 -2.31 13.30
N GLY A 81 -26.50 -1.32 13.87
CA GLY A 81 -26.17 -1.27 15.30
C GLY A 81 -25.11 -2.26 15.79
N ASN A 82 -24.81 -3.32 15.04
CA ASN A 82 -23.86 -4.36 15.44
C ASN A 82 -22.43 -4.11 14.93
N GLY A 83 -22.25 -3.51 13.75
CA GLY A 83 -20.93 -3.12 13.23
C GLY A 83 -19.87 -4.24 13.14
N LEU A 84 -18.60 -3.87 12.99
CA LEU A 84 -17.48 -4.81 12.93
C LEU A 84 -17.23 -5.39 14.33
N ALA A 85 -17.30 -6.72 14.45
CA ALA A 85 -17.08 -7.45 15.71
C ALA A 85 -17.95 -6.95 16.88
N GLY A 86 -19.21 -6.55 16.63
CA GLY A 86 -20.13 -6.11 17.68
C GLY A 86 -19.90 -4.68 18.18
N SER A 87 -18.97 -3.93 17.59
CA SER A 87 -18.59 -2.58 18.05
C SER A 87 -19.62 -1.48 17.76
N GLY A 88 -20.63 -1.75 16.93
CA GLY A 88 -21.54 -0.71 16.43
C GLY A 88 -20.89 0.28 15.45
N GLY A 89 -19.61 0.11 15.11
CA GLY A 89 -18.89 0.91 14.11
C GLY A 89 -18.58 0.14 12.83
N LYS A 90 -18.48 0.83 11.70
CA LYS A 90 -17.98 0.33 10.42
C LYS A 90 -16.82 1.17 9.92
N LYS A 91 -15.83 0.52 9.28
CA LYS A 91 -14.77 1.22 8.54
C LYS A 91 -15.29 1.53 7.14
N VAL A 92 -15.26 2.79 6.76
CA VAL A 92 -15.74 3.29 5.47
C VAL A 92 -14.56 3.87 4.70
N ALA A 93 -14.35 3.44 3.46
CA ALA A 93 -13.41 4.11 2.57
C ALA A 93 -14.08 5.39 2.06
N VAL A 94 -13.45 6.53 2.28
CA VAL A 94 -14.01 7.86 1.93
C VAL A 94 -13.27 8.52 0.77
N TRP A 95 -12.05 8.05 0.47
CA TRP A 95 -11.24 8.53 -0.65
C TRP A 95 -10.22 7.44 -1.07
N PRO A 96 -9.83 7.34 -2.36
CA PRO A 96 -10.32 8.11 -3.50
C PRO A 96 -11.75 7.70 -3.89
N LYS A 97 -12.43 8.58 -4.64
CA LYS A 97 -13.85 8.41 -5.01
C LYS A 97 -14.13 7.07 -5.70
N GLU A 98 -13.16 6.58 -6.47
CA GLU A 98 -13.22 5.32 -7.22
C GLU A 98 -13.32 4.09 -6.32
N TYR A 99 -12.82 4.18 -5.08
CA TYR A 99 -12.85 3.10 -4.09
C TYR A 99 -13.71 3.44 -2.86
N ALA A 100 -14.44 4.56 -2.89
CA ALA A 100 -15.21 5.03 -1.74
C ALA A 100 -16.44 4.16 -1.52
N THR A 101 -16.56 3.62 -0.30
CA THR A 101 -17.74 2.86 0.14
C THR A 101 -18.73 3.72 0.94
N GLY A 102 -18.42 5.00 1.14
CA GLY A 102 -19.30 5.98 1.74
C GLY A 102 -18.72 7.39 1.69
N LYS A 103 -19.47 8.36 2.22
CA LYS A 103 -19.07 9.77 2.24
C LYS A 103 -18.29 10.09 3.51
N HIS A 104 -17.33 11.00 3.42
CA HIS A 104 -16.70 11.60 4.60
C HIS A 104 -17.76 12.31 5.47
N GLN A 105 -17.67 12.10 6.77
CA GLN A 105 -18.48 12.80 7.78
C GLN A 105 -17.57 13.72 8.59
N ALA A 106 -17.96 14.98 8.78
CA ALA A 106 -17.24 15.83 9.71
C ALA A 106 -17.31 15.20 11.12
N PRO A 107 -16.21 15.20 11.89
CA PRO A 107 -16.27 14.73 13.26
C PRO A 107 -17.16 15.65 14.10
N PRO A 108 -17.83 15.16 15.15
CA PRO A 108 -18.81 15.93 15.93
C PRO A 108 -18.21 17.08 16.77
N TRP A 109 -16.88 17.19 16.84
CA TRP A 109 -16.16 18.22 17.61
C TRP A 109 -15.63 19.37 16.74
N VAL A 110 -15.96 19.39 15.45
CA VAL A 110 -15.72 20.49 14.51
C VAL A 110 -17.05 21.13 14.16
#